data_AF-A0A0S8E3Y4-F1
#
_entry.id   AF-A0A0S8E3Y4-F1
#
_cell.length_a   1.000
_cell.length_b   1.000
_cell.length_c   1.000
_cell.angle_alpha   90.00
_cell.angle_beta   90.00
_cell.angle_gamma   90.00
#
_symmetry.space_group_name_H-M   'P 1'
#
loop_
_entity.id
_entity.type
_entity.pdbx_description
1 polymer ?
#
loop_
_entity_poly.entity_id
_entity_poly.type
_entity_poly.pdbx_seq_one_letter_code
_entity_poly.pdbx_strand_id
1 'polypeptide(L)' 'AVRKPAEKGAANRAVGVLLAKALAVRAADVEILHGGSRPEKVVLVRGLAPEAVRRRLGLI' A
#
# COMPACT_ATOMS: atom_id res chain seq x y z
N ALA A 1 23.10 -10.41 17.73
CA ALA A 1 22.05 -10.56 16.69
C ALA A 1 20.73 -10.02 17.23
N VAL A 2 20.28 -8.84 16.77
CA VAL A 2 19.05 -8.21 17.29
C VAL A 2 17.87 -8.64 16.40
N ARG A 3 17.08 -9.62 16.88
CA ARG A 3 15.79 -9.99 16.29
C ARG A 3 14.71 -9.07 16.86
N LYS A 4 14.23 -8.11 16.07
CA LYS A 4 12.90 -7.48 16.26
C LYS A 4 12.01 -7.83 15.07
N PRO A 5 11.02 -8.75 15.21
CA PRO A 5 10.13 -9.10 14.11
C PRO A 5 8.76 -8.40 14.12
N ALA A 6 8.50 -7.41 14.98
CA ALA A 6 7.13 -6.89 15.18
C ALA A 6 6.77 -5.56 14.48
N GLU A 7 7.71 -4.69 14.13
CA GLU A 7 7.38 -3.36 13.55
C GLU A 7 7.02 -3.39 12.06
N LYS A 8 7.68 -4.25 11.26
CA LYS A 8 7.47 -4.31 9.80
C LYS A 8 6.02 -4.60 9.40
N GLY A 9 5.31 -5.45 10.15
CA GLY A 9 3.92 -5.80 9.85
C GLY A 9 2.94 -4.65 10.10
N ALA A 10 3.16 -3.86 11.16
CA ALA A 10 2.29 -2.75 11.52
C ALA A 10 2.40 -1.60 10.50
N ALA A 11 3.62 -1.26 10.08
CA ALA A 11 3.86 -0.24 9.05
C ALA A 11 3.22 -0.63 7.70
N ASN A 12 3.26 -1.90 7.33
CA ASN A 12 2.64 -2.38 6.09
C ASN A 12 1.12 -2.32 6.16
N ARG A 13 0.51 -2.72 7.28
CA ARG A 13 -0.94 -2.57 7.48
C ARG A 13 -1.38 -1.11 7.44
N ALA A 14 -0.65 -0.21 8.09
CA ALA A 14 -0.97 1.22 8.09
C ALA A 14 -0.95 1.81 6.68
N VAL A 15 0.06 1.46 5.86
CA VAL A 15 0.14 1.90 4.46
C VAL A 15 -1.00 1.33 3.62
N GLY A 16 -1.35 0.05 3.78
CA GLY A 16 -2.48 -0.54 3.08
C GLY A 16 -3.81 0.15 3.39
N VAL A 17 -4.07 0.45 4.67
CA VAL A 17 -5.27 1.18 5.09
C VAL A 17 -5.29 2.61 4.54
N LEU A 18 -4.15 3.32 4.57
CA LEU A 18 -4.03 4.67 4.02
C LEU A 18 -4.33 4.68 2.52
N LEU A 19 -3.75 3.75 1.76
CA LEU A 19 -3.96 3.64 0.32
C LEU A 19 -5.40 3.27 -0.02
N ALA A 20 -6.01 2.33 0.71
CA ALA A 20 -7.41 1.95 0.50
C ALA A 20 -8.35 3.15 0.66
N LYS A 21 -8.12 3.99 1.69
CA LYS A 21 -8.87 5.23 1.90
C LYS A 21 -8.64 6.25 0.79
N ALA A 22 -7.38 6.55 0.47
CA ALA A 22 -7.02 7.53 -0.56
C ALA A 22 -7.56 7.15 -1.95
N LEU A 23 -7.53 5.85 -2.26
CA LEU A 23 -8.02 5.31 -3.52
C LEU A 23 -9.51 4.98 -3.51
N ALA A 24 -10.23 5.17 -2.40
CA ALA A 24 -11.65 4.81 -2.26
C ALA A 24 -11.96 3.38 -2.73
N VAL A 25 -11.18 2.41 -2.27
CA VAL A 25 -11.35 0.96 -2.52
C VAL A 25 -11.41 0.17 -1.22
N ARG A 26 -11.80 -1.11 -1.28
CA ARG A 26 -11.81 -1.96 -0.10
C ARG A 26 -10.38 -2.32 0.28
N ALA A 27 -10.12 -2.49 1.58
CA ALA A 27 -8.80 -2.94 2.05
C ALA A 27 -8.38 -4.29 1.44
N ALA A 28 -9.34 -5.17 1.13
CA ALA A 28 -9.10 -6.44 0.44
C ALA A 28 -8.60 -6.28 -1.00
N ASP A 29 -8.83 -5.12 -1.62
CA ASP A 29 -8.40 -4.81 -2.99
C ASP A 29 -7.00 -4.20 -3.03
N VAL A 30 -6.36 -3.99 -1.87
CA VAL A 30 -5.03 -3.39 -1.73
C VAL A 30 -4.07 -4.40 -1.11
N GLU A 31 -3.02 -4.75 -1.84
CA GLU A 31 -2.05 -5.75 -1.41
C GLU A 31 -0.62 -5.25 -1.62
N ILE A 32 0.21 -5.25 -0.57
CA ILE A 32 1.63 -4.88 -0.68
C ILE A 32 2.39 -6.10 -1.19
N LEU A 33 2.80 -6.06 -2.45
CA LEU A 33 3.55 -7.15 -3.06
C LEU A 33 5.01 -7.15 -2.59
N HIS A 34 5.64 -5.97 -2.55
CA HIS A 34 7.07 -5.81 -2.23
C HIS A 34 7.29 -4.50 -1.45
N GLY A 35 8.35 -4.43 -0.65
CA GLY A 35 8.72 -3.22 0.11
C GLY A 35 8.92 -3.42 1.61
N GLY A 36 9.13 -4.65 2.07
CA GLY A 36 9.40 -4.92 3.49
C GLY A 36 10.75 -4.39 3.99
N SER A 37 11.68 -4.03 3.12
CA SER A 37 13.06 -3.59 3.47
C SER A 37 13.51 -2.28 2.81
N ARG A 38 12.68 -1.68 1.95
CA ARG A 38 12.98 -0.46 1.19
C ARG A 38 11.84 0.55 1.34
N PRO A 39 12.12 1.86 1.25
CA PRO A 39 11.08 2.90 1.30
C PRO A 39 10.12 2.83 0.10
N GLU A 40 10.60 2.33 -1.04
CA GLU A 40 9.77 2.05 -2.20
C GLU A 40 8.90 0.81 -1.97
N LYS A 41 7.58 0.97 -2.14
CA LYS A 41 6.59 -0.10 -1.98
C LYS A 41 5.87 -0.33 -3.30
N VAL A 42 5.78 -1.60 -3.69
CA VAL A 42 4.94 -2.03 -4.81
C VAL A 42 3.64 -2.53 -4.23
N VAL A 43 2.54 -1.89 -4.64
CA VAL A 43 1.20 -2.19 -4.15
C VAL A 43 0.31 -2.56 -5.34
N LEU A 44 -0.33 -3.72 -5.25
CA LEU A 44 -1.37 -4.15 -6.16
C LEU A 44 -2.69 -3.53 -5.71
N VAL A 45 -3.36 -2.86 -6.64
CA VAL A 45 -4.70 -2.30 -6.45
C VAL A 45 -5.62 -2.95 -7.47
N ARG A 46 -6.63 -3.68 -7.00
CA ARG A 46 -7.62 -4.35 -7.86
C ARG A 46 -8.81 -3.42 -8.11
N GLY A 47 -9.47 -3.59 -9.27
CA GLY A 47 -10.70 -2.86 -9.60
C GLY A 47 -10.52 -1.38 -9.99
N LEU A 48 -9.29 -0.92 -10.21
CA LEU A 48 -8.99 0.43 -10.68
C LEU A 48 -8.09 0.42 -11.92
N ALA A 49 -8.44 1.25 -12.90
CA ALA A 49 -7.56 1.56 -14.01
C ALA A 49 -6.37 2.44 -13.55
N PRO A 50 -5.19 2.33 -14.17
CA PRO A 50 -4.01 3.10 -13.78
C PRO A 50 -4.23 4.62 -13.74
N GLU A 51 -5.02 5.15 -14.67
CA GLU A 51 -5.33 6.57 -14.78
C GLU A 51 -6.18 7.05 -13.60
N ALA A 52 -7.11 6.22 -13.14
CA ALA A 52 -7.92 6.50 -11.96
C ALA A 52 -7.07 6.52 -10.68
N VAL A 53 -6.08 5.62 -10.58
CA VAL A 53 -5.11 5.63 -9.47
C VAL A 53 -4.31 6.92 -9.47
N ARG A 54 -3.72 7.31 -10.62
CA ARG A 54 -2.93 8.56 -10.73
C ARG A 54 -3.73 9.78 -10.32
N ARG A 55 -4.98 9.90 -10.79
CA ARG A 55 -5.89 11.00 -10.45
C ARG A 55 -6.21 11.03 -8.96
N ARG A 56 -6.56 9.88 -8.35
CA ARG A 56 -6.90 9.80 -6.92
C ARG A 56 -5.70 10.09 -6.01
N LEU A 57 -4.49 9.87 -6.50
CA LEU A 57 -3.24 10.21 -5.81
C LEU A 57 -2.74 11.63 -6.10
N GLY A 58 -3.42 12.41 -6.95
CA GLY A 58 -3.01 13.77 -7.31
C GLY A 58 -1.72 13.84 -8.13
N LEU A 59 -1.41 12.80 -8.91
CA LEU A 59 -0.21 12.71 -9.74
C LEU A 59 -0.41 13.28 -11.16
N ILE A 60 -1.64 13.66 -11.50
CA ILE A 60 -2.09 14.28 -12.75
C ILE A 60 -3.29 15.19 -12.48
#